data_AF-A0A0G4HQU4-F1
#
_entry.id   AF-A0A0G4HQU4-F1
#
_cell.length_a   1.000
_cell.length_b   1.000
_cell.length_c   1.000
_cell.angle_alpha   90.00
_cell.angle_beta   90.00
_cell.angle_gamma   90.00
#
_symmetry.space_group_name_H-M   'P 1'
#
loop_
_entity.id
_entity.type
_entity.pdbx_description
1 polymer ?
#
loop_
_entity_poly.entity_id
_entity_poly.type
_entity_poly.pdbx_seq_one_letter_code
_entity_poly.pdbx_strand_id
1 'polypeptide(L)'
;MEISLFNIDDGYTEALCRGFRSGFLTPEDYRRLGGADSLEDVRTALEDTDYGTFLQDEPAPLAVTTIGQKAREKLAQEFRHLRAQAAGPLGKFLDFVAAEKMIDNVVNLIQGTINKKAAADLLGKVDPLGWFPEMKAIASMDVSAGYEDIYKTILIDTPVGPYFEAYLKQVAPSETESRTMGEMGSIFGETDLELMKNSLKKAWLEDFYEFCSKLGGTTSEVMGHILKTESDFRVLLVTLNSLNTNLGTTQQLQDRNALYPSLGYLYPEGTDRIRKAWNETTVKQAIEPFGV
;
A
#
# COMPACT_ATOMS: atom_id res chain seq x y z
N MET A 1 18.24 7.84 26.82
CA MET A 1 19.12 8.59 25.90
C MET A 1 18.36 9.02 24.64
N GLU A 2 17.38 8.25 24.14
CA GLU A 2 16.49 8.64 23.03
C GLU A 2 15.87 10.03 23.17
N ILE A 3 15.16 10.30 24.28
CA ILE A 3 14.46 11.59 24.50
C ILE A 3 15.42 12.79 24.51
N SER A 4 16.69 12.57 24.87
CA SER A 4 17.67 13.66 25.01
C SER A 4 18.24 14.15 23.68
N LEU A 5 18.23 13.31 22.63
CA LEU A 5 18.81 13.63 21.31
C LEU A 5 17.76 13.69 20.20
N PHE A 6 16.58 13.08 20.38
CA PHE A 6 15.49 13.08 19.38
C PHE A 6 15.12 14.48 18.89
N ASN A 7 14.99 15.43 19.80
CA ASN A 7 14.59 16.80 19.47
C ASN A 7 15.61 17.60 18.66
N ILE A 8 16.85 17.10 18.50
CA ILE A 8 17.88 17.77 17.71
C ILE A 8 17.49 17.75 16.23
N ASP A 9 17.07 16.59 15.73
CA ASP A 9 16.77 16.38 14.32
C ASP A 9 15.26 16.31 14.03
N ASP A 10 14.47 15.76 14.96
CA ASP A 10 13.07 15.38 14.70
C ASP A 10 12.03 16.20 15.51
N GLY A 11 12.46 17.14 16.35
CA GLY A 11 11.56 17.89 17.24
C GLY A 11 10.55 18.78 16.49
N TYR A 12 10.97 19.43 15.41
CA TYR A 12 10.08 20.23 14.57
C TYR A 12 9.05 19.36 13.84
N THR A 13 9.49 18.25 13.25
CA THR A 13 8.62 17.31 12.54
C THR A 13 7.63 16.62 13.48
N GLU A 14 8.01 16.32 14.72
CA GLU A 14 7.10 15.80 15.74
C GLU A 14 6.01 16.84 16.09
N ALA A 15 6.40 18.09 16.34
CA ALA A 15 5.46 19.16 16.65
C ALA A 15 4.46 19.39 15.50
N LEU A 16 4.96 19.38 14.26
CA LEU A 16 4.12 19.49 13.06
C LEU A 16 3.12 18.32 12.97
N CYS A 17 3.58 17.09 13.14
CA CYS A 17 2.72 15.90 13.11
C CYS A 17 1.64 15.93 14.22
N ARG A 18 2.01 16.38 15.42
CA ARG A 18 1.05 16.57 16.52
C ARG A 18 0.04 17.68 16.23
N GLY A 19 0.45 18.72 15.50
CA GLY A 19 -0.44 19.75 14.97
C GLY A 19 -1.47 19.18 13.97
N PHE A 20 -1.04 18.38 13.01
CA PHE A 20 -1.96 17.70 12.09
C PHE A 20 -2.93 16.77 12.82
N ARG A 21 -2.47 16.07 13.86
CA ARG A 21 -3.34 15.24 14.70
C ARG A 21 -4.45 16.04 15.38
N SER A 22 -4.21 17.30 15.76
CA SER A 22 -5.28 18.15 16.34
C SER A 22 -6.36 18.56 15.33
N GLY A 23 -6.12 18.42 14.03
CA GLY A 23 -7.11 18.64 12.97
C GLY A 23 -8.04 17.45 12.71
N PHE A 24 -7.89 16.34 13.44
CA PHE A 24 -8.79 15.18 13.29
C PHE A 24 -10.21 15.52 13.73
N LEU A 25 -11.17 15.10 12.91
CA LEU A 25 -12.59 15.32 13.14
C LEU A 25 -13.02 14.74 14.49
N THR A 26 -13.72 15.57 15.26
CA THR A 26 -14.26 15.21 16.56
C THR A 26 -15.61 14.50 16.40
N PRO A 27 -16.12 13.83 17.46
CA PRO A 27 -17.46 13.24 17.43
C PRO A 27 -18.58 14.25 17.12
N GLU A 28 -18.38 15.54 17.42
CA GLU A 28 -19.33 16.60 17.08
C GLU A 28 -19.32 16.91 15.59
N ASP A 29 -18.15 16.95 14.97
CA ASP A 29 -17.99 17.13 13.52
C ASP A 29 -18.66 15.99 12.74
N TYR A 30 -18.45 14.74 13.18
CA TYR A 30 -19.14 13.59 12.59
C TYR A 30 -20.66 13.68 12.72
N ARG A 31 -21.18 14.24 13.82
CA ARG A 31 -22.62 14.46 13.99
C ARG A 31 -23.14 15.52 13.03
N ARG A 32 -22.39 16.59 12.78
CA ARG A 32 -22.72 17.61 11.78
C ARG A 32 -22.76 17.01 10.38
N LEU A 33 -21.74 16.23 10.01
CA LEU A 33 -21.67 15.53 8.73
C LEU A 33 -22.82 14.52 8.55
N GLY A 34 -23.19 13.81 9.61
CA GLY A 34 -24.30 12.85 9.58
C GLY A 34 -25.69 13.50 9.46
N GLY A 35 -25.81 14.79 9.72
CA GLY A 35 -27.06 15.55 9.59
C GLY A 35 -27.17 16.38 8.30
N ALA A 36 -26.21 16.24 7.38
CA ALA A 36 -26.20 16.96 6.10
C ALA A 36 -27.18 16.34 5.11
N ASP A 37 -28.03 17.16 4.48
CA ASP A 37 -29.05 16.71 3.51
C ASP A 37 -28.51 16.71 2.06
N SER A 38 -27.43 17.46 1.80
CA SER A 38 -26.80 17.58 0.48
C SER A 38 -25.27 17.58 0.56
N LEU A 39 -24.60 17.40 -0.59
CA LEU A 39 -23.13 17.47 -0.67
C LEU A 39 -22.59 18.88 -0.45
N GLU A 40 -23.40 19.91 -0.70
CA GLU A 40 -23.03 21.29 -0.37
C GLU A 40 -23.08 21.54 1.14
N ASP A 41 -24.00 20.89 1.87
CA ASP A 41 -24.02 20.93 3.33
C ASP A 41 -22.80 20.20 3.91
N VAL A 42 -22.40 19.07 3.31
CA VAL A 42 -21.17 18.36 3.67
C VAL A 42 -19.94 19.25 3.44
N ARG A 43 -19.86 19.94 2.29
CA ARG A 43 -18.79 20.89 2.01
C ARG A 43 -18.72 21.99 3.07
N THR A 44 -19.85 22.63 3.37
CA THR A 44 -19.93 23.69 4.38
C THR A 44 -19.50 23.18 5.75
N ALA A 45 -19.95 21.99 6.14
CA ALA A 45 -19.57 21.37 7.41
C ALA A 45 -18.06 21.04 7.49
N LEU A 46 -17.42 20.70 6.37
CA LEU A 46 -15.97 20.47 6.29
C LEU A 46 -15.17 21.78 6.25
N GLU A 47 -15.70 22.85 5.67
CA GLU A 47 -15.04 24.17 5.65
C GLU A 47 -14.84 24.75 7.06
N ASP A 48 -15.73 24.43 8.00
CA ASP A 48 -15.61 24.77 9.42
C ASP A 48 -14.55 23.96 10.19
N THR A 49 -13.89 23.01 9.53
CA THR A 49 -12.85 22.14 10.13
C THR A 49 -11.48 22.46 9.55
N ASP A 50 -10.45 21.71 9.96
CA ASP A 50 -9.09 21.87 9.43
C ASP A 50 -8.95 21.50 7.94
N TYR A 51 -10.01 20.99 7.31
CA TYR A 51 -10.10 20.85 5.85
C TYR A 51 -10.15 22.21 5.13
N GLY A 52 -10.69 23.25 5.79
CA GLY A 52 -10.80 24.60 5.22
C GLY A 52 -11.46 24.61 3.84
N THR A 53 -11.04 25.52 2.98
CA THR A 53 -11.65 25.73 1.65
C THR A 53 -11.09 24.80 0.56
N PHE A 54 -10.77 23.54 0.89
CA PHE A 54 -10.14 22.60 -0.06
C PHE A 54 -11.01 22.23 -1.29
N LEU A 55 -12.32 22.51 -1.24
CA LEU A 55 -13.27 22.31 -2.36
C LEU A 55 -13.64 23.61 -3.08
N GLN A 56 -12.93 24.72 -2.82
CA GLN A 56 -13.30 26.04 -3.34
C GLN A 56 -13.37 26.11 -4.87
N ASP A 57 -12.41 25.48 -5.54
CA ASP A 57 -12.24 25.54 -6.99
C ASP A 57 -13.05 24.48 -7.76
N GLU A 58 -13.77 23.60 -7.07
CA GLU A 58 -14.53 22.52 -7.70
C GLU A 58 -15.90 23.01 -8.19
N PRO A 59 -16.26 22.74 -9.47
CA PRO A 59 -17.54 23.18 -10.02
C PRO A 59 -18.71 22.38 -9.44
N ALA A 60 -19.85 23.05 -9.24
CA ALA A 60 -21.10 22.37 -8.92
C ALA A 60 -21.68 21.65 -10.16
N PRO A 61 -22.28 20.45 -10.02
CA PRO A 61 -22.52 19.72 -8.78
C PRO A 61 -21.30 18.91 -8.30
N LEU A 62 -21.03 18.94 -6.99
CA LEU A 62 -19.98 18.14 -6.38
C LEU A 62 -20.25 16.64 -6.54
N ALA A 63 -19.23 15.89 -6.97
CA ALA A 63 -19.27 14.44 -6.98
C ALA A 63 -18.60 13.87 -5.72
N VAL A 64 -19.14 12.79 -5.17
CA VAL A 64 -18.58 12.09 -4.01
C VAL A 64 -17.13 11.65 -4.26
N THR A 65 -16.82 11.23 -5.48
CA THR A 65 -15.46 10.86 -5.90
C THR A 65 -14.48 12.03 -5.80
N THR A 66 -14.93 13.24 -6.16
CA THR A 66 -14.12 14.46 -6.09
C THR A 66 -13.79 14.82 -4.64
N ILE A 67 -14.76 14.73 -3.72
CA ILE A 67 -14.53 14.99 -2.29
C ILE A 67 -13.46 14.03 -1.74
N GLY A 68 -13.60 12.74 -2.01
CA GLY A 68 -12.63 11.73 -1.57
C GLY A 68 -11.23 11.94 -2.18
N GLN A 69 -11.16 12.32 -3.45
CA GLN A 69 -9.90 12.63 -4.12
C GLN A 69 -9.23 13.87 -3.51
N LYS A 70 -9.97 14.97 -3.34
CA LYS A 70 -9.45 16.21 -2.77
C LYS A 70 -9.00 16.07 -1.33
N ALA A 71 -9.72 15.27 -0.52
CA ALA A 71 -9.29 14.94 0.83
C ALA A 71 -7.96 14.17 0.84
N ARG A 72 -7.78 13.21 -0.07
CA ARG A 72 -6.49 12.49 -0.23
C ARG A 72 -5.38 13.38 -0.77
N GLU A 73 -5.69 14.32 -1.66
CA GLU A 73 -4.72 15.31 -2.16
C GLU A 73 -4.22 16.20 -1.02
N LYS A 74 -5.10 16.69 -0.14
CA LYS A 74 -4.70 17.45 1.06
C LYS A 74 -3.76 16.63 1.95
N LEU A 75 -4.14 15.39 2.29
CA LEU A 75 -3.30 14.50 3.10
C LEU A 75 -1.92 14.27 2.46
N ALA A 76 -1.87 14.04 1.15
CA ALA A 76 -0.62 13.84 0.45
C ALA A 76 0.25 15.12 0.40
N GLN A 77 -0.36 16.30 0.30
CA GLN A 77 0.38 17.57 0.36
C GLN A 77 1.02 17.77 1.75
N GLU A 78 0.27 17.53 2.82
CA GLU A 78 0.77 17.61 4.20
C GLU A 78 1.87 16.57 4.46
N PHE A 79 1.68 15.34 3.98
CA PHE A 79 2.69 14.29 4.08
C PHE A 79 3.97 14.65 3.33
N ARG A 80 3.86 15.20 2.10
CA ARG A 80 5.03 15.66 1.33
C ARG A 80 5.73 16.82 2.04
N HIS A 81 4.98 17.73 2.66
CA HIS A 81 5.56 18.79 3.45
C HIS A 81 6.35 18.23 4.64
N LEU A 82 5.78 17.28 5.39
CA LEU A 82 6.47 16.58 6.48
C LEU A 82 7.73 15.87 5.98
N ARG A 83 7.62 15.12 4.88
CA ARG A 83 8.73 14.38 4.26
C ARG A 83 9.87 15.29 3.80
N ALA A 84 9.55 16.49 3.30
CA ALA A 84 10.56 17.47 2.86
C ALA A 84 11.38 18.05 4.02
N GLN A 85 10.85 18.03 5.24
CA GLN A 85 11.52 18.50 6.45
C GLN A 85 12.22 17.36 7.21
N ALA A 86 11.93 16.11 6.87
CA ALA A 86 12.55 14.94 7.48
C ALA A 86 13.88 14.57 6.80
N ALA A 87 14.90 14.32 7.60
CA ALA A 87 16.21 13.87 7.16
C ALA A 87 16.57 12.49 7.76
N GLY A 88 17.63 11.87 7.24
CA GLY A 88 18.21 10.66 7.82
C GLY A 88 17.19 9.51 7.98
N PRO A 89 17.12 8.87 9.17
CA PRO A 89 16.21 7.76 9.43
C PRO A 89 14.73 8.11 9.27
N LEU A 90 14.29 9.32 9.67
CA LEU A 90 12.89 9.73 9.56
C LEU A 90 12.48 9.89 8.08
N GLY A 91 13.36 10.44 7.25
CA GLY A 91 13.12 10.54 5.81
C GLY A 91 12.89 9.15 5.19
N LYS A 92 13.78 8.19 5.50
CA LYS A 92 13.64 6.81 5.02
C LYS A 92 12.39 6.12 5.56
N PHE A 93 12.02 6.38 6.82
CA PHE A 93 10.79 5.87 7.42
C PHE A 93 9.54 6.34 6.65
N LEU A 94 9.47 7.63 6.33
CA LEU A 94 8.37 8.19 5.56
C LEU A 94 8.36 7.66 4.11
N ASP A 95 9.53 7.39 3.52
CA ASP A 95 9.60 6.74 2.21
C ASP A 95 9.00 5.32 2.24
N PHE A 96 9.19 4.55 3.32
CA PHE A 96 8.53 3.25 3.49
C PHE A 96 7.00 3.38 3.55
N VAL A 97 6.47 4.40 4.23
CA VAL A 97 5.02 4.65 4.28
C VAL A 97 4.47 4.98 2.89
N ALA A 98 5.16 5.82 2.13
CA ALA A 98 4.76 6.15 0.75
C ALA A 98 4.91 4.96 -0.22
N ALA A 99 5.91 4.10 -0.01
CA ALA A 99 6.18 2.92 -0.83
C ALA A 99 4.99 1.95 -0.87
N GLU A 100 4.21 1.84 0.21
CA GLU A 100 3.01 1.00 0.23
C GLU A 100 1.99 1.42 -0.86
N LYS A 101 1.71 2.73 -0.94
CA LYS A 101 0.81 3.30 -1.96
C LYS A 101 1.47 3.34 -3.34
N MET A 102 2.78 3.45 -3.39
CA MET A 102 3.55 3.35 -4.63
C MET A 102 3.37 1.97 -5.28
N ILE A 103 3.45 0.88 -4.50
CA ILE A 103 3.18 -0.49 -4.98
C ILE A 103 1.76 -0.59 -5.54
N ASP A 104 0.76 -0.11 -4.79
CA ASP A 104 -0.64 -0.12 -5.23
C ASP A 104 -0.83 0.64 -6.55
N ASN A 105 -0.23 1.82 -6.67
CA ASN A 105 -0.31 2.63 -7.88
C ASN A 105 0.35 1.95 -9.08
N VAL A 106 1.56 1.40 -8.92
CA VAL A 106 2.27 0.73 -10.03
C VAL A 106 1.49 -0.48 -10.54
N VAL A 107 0.97 -1.32 -9.64
CA VAL A 107 0.13 -2.48 -10.03
C VAL A 107 -1.15 -2.01 -10.73
N ASN A 108 -1.82 -0.98 -10.20
CA ASN A 108 -3.04 -0.44 -10.80
C ASN A 108 -2.80 0.18 -12.18
N LEU A 109 -1.67 0.86 -12.37
CA LEU A 109 -1.27 1.42 -13.66
C LEU A 109 -1.02 0.29 -14.66
N ILE A 110 -0.25 -0.73 -14.28
CA ILE A 110 -0.01 -1.93 -15.10
C ILE A 110 -1.35 -2.59 -15.51
N GLN A 111 -2.23 -2.85 -14.56
CA GLN A 111 -3.56 -3.42 -14.83
C GLN A 111 -4.39 -2.53 -15.76
N GLY A 112 -4.28 -1.22 -15.58
CA GLY A 112 -4.96 -0.21 -16.40
C GLY A 112 -4.50 -0.24 -17.85
N THR A 113 -3.19 -0.34 -18.07
CA THR A 113 -2.58 -0.37 -19.40
C THR A 113 -2.92 -1.69 -20.12
N ILE A 114 -2.93 -2.84 -19.41
CA ILE A 114 -3.41 -4.13 -19.97
C ILE A 114 -4.84 -4.02 -20.47
N ASN A 115 -5.69 -3.37 -19.68
CA ASN A 115 -7.09 -3.12 -20.01
C ASN A 115 -7.29 -1.99 -21.04
N LYS A 116 -6.21 -1.45 -21.63
CA LYS A 116 -6.21 -0.40 -22.65
C LYS A 116 -6.99 0.86 -22.23
N LYS A 117 -6.95 1.20 -20.93
CA LYS A 117 -7.55 2.43 -20.42
C LYS A 117 -6.69 3.63 -20.81
N ALA A 118 -7.32 4.78 -20.99
CA ALA A 118 -6.60 6.01 -21.35
C ALA A 118 -5.66 6.43 -20.21
N ALA A 119 -4.45 6.88 -20.56
CA ALA A 119 -3.43 7.31 -19.60
C ALA A 119 -3.95 8.39 -18.64
N ALA A 120 -4.76 9.33 -19.15
CA ALA A 120 -5.37 10.39 -18.34
C ALA A 120 -6.30 9.85 -17.24
N ASP A 121 -7.12 8.84 -17.56
CA ASP A 121 -8.06 8.23 -16.61
C ASP A 121 -7.32 7.42 -15.55
N LEU A 122 -6.21 6.79 -15.92
CA LEU A 122 -5.36 6.02 -15.01
C LEU A 122 -4.65 6.95 -14.03
N LEU A 123 -4.05 8.02 -14.54
CA LEU A 123 -3.39 9.04 -13.71
C LEU A 123 -4.36 9.79 -12.81
N GLY A 124 -5.64 9.94 -13.19
CA GLY A 124 -6.67 10.51 -12.34
C GLY A 124 -7.08 9.63 -11.15
N LYS A 125 -6.72 8.35 -11.16
CA LYS A 125 -7.10 7.38 -10.11
C LYS A 125 -5.96 6.95 -9.20
N VAL A 126 -4.75 7.44 -9.43
CA VAL A 126 -3.60 7.12 -8.58
C VAL A 126 -3.76 7.75 -7.20
N ASP A 127 -3.30 7.05 -6.18
CA ASP A 127 -3.22 7.61 -4.84
C ASP A 127 -2.14 8.71 -4.81
N PRO A 128 -2.49 9.96 -4.44
CA PRO A 128 -1.53 11.06 -4.40
C PRO A 128 -0.33 10.81 -3.48
N LEU A 129 -0.47 9.99 -2.44
CA LEU A 129 0.61 9.69 -1.50
C LEU A 129 1.74 8.88 -2.16
N GLY A 130 1.38 7.97 -3.06
CA GLY A 130 2.32 7.11 -3.78
C GLY A 130 2.78 7.68 -5.11
N TRP A 131 2.43 8.92 -5.46
CA TRP A 131 2.71 9.52 -6.77
C TRP A 131 4.20 9.83 -6.98
N PHE A 132 4.73 9.47 -8.15
CA PHE A 132 6.06 9.89 -8.62
C PHE A 132 6.04 10.25 -10.12
N PRO A 133 6.93 11.14 -10.60
CA PRO A 133 6.91 11.65 -11.97
C PRO A 133 6.90 10.57 -13.06
N GLU A 134 7.67 9.50 -12.85
CA GLU A 134 7.89 8.43 -13.82
C GLU A 134 6.64 7.54 -14.03
N MET A 135 5.61 7.66 -13.19
CA MET A 135 4.30 7.02 -13.42
C MET A 135 3.65 7.42 -14.74
N LYS A 136 3.91 8.65 -15.22
CA LYS A 136 3.38 9.13 -16.50
C LYS A 136 3.91 8.30 -17.68
N ALA A 137 5.15 7.83 -17.57
CA ALA A 137 5.75 6.95 -18.55
C ALA A 137 5.06 5.58 -18.53
N ILE A 138 4.83 4.99 -17.34
CA ILE A 138 4.12 3.70 -17.19
C ILE A 138 2.71 3.77 -17.83
N ALA A 139 1.97 4.85 -17.59
CA ALA A 139 0.62 5.02 -18.11
C ALA A 139 0.56 5.18 -19.64
N SER A 140 1.67 5.54 -20.28
CA SER A 140 1.77 5.82 -21.72
C SER A 140 2.54 4.74 -22.50
N MET A 141 3.06 3.72 -21.82
CA MET A 141 3.78 2.61 -22.45
C MET A 141 2.84 1.63 -23.14
N ASP A 142 3.31 1.06 -24.26
CA ASP A 142 2.63 -0.06 -24.90
C ASP A 142 3.05 -1.37 -24.21
N VAL A 143 2.07 -2.10 -23.66
CA VAL A 143 2.28 -3.34 -22.88
C VAL A 143 2.82 -4.49 -23.73
N SER A 144 2.81 -4.32 -25.05
CA SER A 144 3.37 -5.28 -26.01
C SER A 144 4.87 -5.53 -25.83
N ALA A 145 5.60 -4.62 -25.18
CA ALA A 145 7.05 -4.74 -24.94
C ALA A 145 7.45 -5.59 -23.71
N GLY A 146 6.50 -5.96 -22.85
CA GLY A 146 6.78 -6.75 -21.63
C GLY A 146 7.23 -5.90 -20.43
N TYR A 147 7.02 -6.43 -19.22
CA TYR A 147 7.18 -5.70 -17.95
C TYR A 147 8.63 -5.50 -17.51
N GLU A 148 9.56 -6.25 -18.11
CA GLU A 148 10.98 -6.11 -17.83
C GLU A 148 11.50 -4.72 -18.25
N ASP A 149 10.93 -4.15 -19.31
CA ASP A 149 11.23 -2.80 -19.76
C ASP A 149 10.67 -1.75 -18.78
N ILE A 150 9.50 -1.97 -18.18
CA ILE A 150 8.95 -1.11 -17.12
C ILE A 150 9.88 -1.14 -15.91
N TYR A 151 10.35 -2.33 -15.51
CA TYR A 151 11.28 -2.47 -14.41
C TYR A 151 12.61 -1.75 -14.69
N LYS A 152 13.27 -2.08 -15.81
CA LYS A 152 14.60 -1.57 -16.18
C LYS A 152 14.61 -0.07 -16.49
N THR A 153 13.51 0.48 -17.00
CA THR A 153 13.45 1.88 -17.44
C THR A 153 12.91 2.81 -16.36
N ILE A 154 12.00 2.34 -15.50
CA ILE A 154 11.23 3.21 -14.61
C ILE A 154 11.42 2.83 -13.13
N LEU A 155 11.36 1.54 -12.79
CA LEU A 155 11.29 1.12 -11.39
C LEU A 155 12.65 0.92 -10.72
N ILE A 156 13.74 0.82 -11.48
CA ILE A 156 15.07 0.55 -10.94
C ILE A 156 15.55 1.62 -9.94
N ASP A 157 15.20 2.89 -10.19
CA ASP A 157 15.58 4.02 -9.34
C ASP A 157 14.55 4.33 -8.25
N THR A 158 13.48 3.54 -8.15
CA THR A 158 12.41 3.73 -7.16
C THR A 158 12.65 2.88 -5.92
N PRO A 159 12.15 3.29 -4.74
CA PRO A 159 12.27 2.50 -3.51
C PRO A 159 11.55 1.14 -3.58
N VAL A 160 10.65 0.94 -4.56
CA VAL A 160 9.96 -0.33 -4.78
C VAL A 160 10.71 -1.26 -5.75
N GLY A 161 11.70 -0.75 -6.48
CA GLY A 161 12.49 -1.50 -7.46
C GLY A 161 13.04 -2.83 -6.94
N PRO A 162 13.73 -2.86 -5.80
CA PRO A 162 14.29 -4.11 -5.26
C PRO A 162 13.24 -5.22 -5.06
N TYR A 163 12.01 -4.87 -4.69
CA TYR A 163 10.92 -5.83 -4.52
C TYR A 163 10.44 -6.41 -5.85
N PHE A 164 10.37 -5.58 -6.89
CA PHE A 164 10.05 -6.04 -8.25
C PHE A 164 11.15 -6.93 -8.80
N GLU A 165 12.42 -6.62 -8.56
CA GLU A 165 13.54 -7.47 -8.98
C GLU A 165 13.45 -8.86 -8.34
N ALA A 166 13.18 -8.91 -7.04
CA ALA A 166 13.03 -10.16 -6.30
C ALA A 166 11.87 -11.00 -6.86
N TYR A 167 10.74 -10.36 -7.17
CA TYR A 167 9.59 -11.02 -7.79
C TYR A 167 9.92 -11.56 -9.19
N LEU A 168 10.54 -10.75 -10.05
CA LEU A 168 10.92 -11.16 -11.41
C LEU A 168 11.87 -12.37 -11.38
N LYS A 169 12.85 -12.39 -10.47
CA LYS A 169 13.75 -13.55 -10.27
C LYS A 169 13.00 -14.80 -9.82
N GLN A 170 11.96 -14.65 -8.99
CA GLN A 170 11.15 -15.77 -8.50
C GLN A 170 10.23 -16.34 -9.58
N VAL A 171 9.73 -15.51 -10.51
CA VAL A 171 8.81 -15.92 -11.59
C VAL A 171 9.55 -16.36 -12.86
N ALA A 172 10.78 -15.90 -13.07
CA ALA A 172 11.64 -16.31 -14.19
C ALA A 172 12.77 -17.32 -13.82
N PRO A 173 12.56 -18.38 -13.01
CA PRO A 173 13.62 -19.33 -12.69
C PRO A 173 13.72 -20.42 -13.78
N SER A 174 14.03 -20.05 -15.03
CA SER A 174 14.55 -21.01 -16.01
C SER A 174 15.10 -20.30 -17.25
N GLU A 175 16.43 -20.19 -17.35
CA GLU A 175 17.15 -19.98 -18.62
C GLU A 175 17.01 -21.18 -19.59
N THR A 176 16.27 -22.24 -19.22
CA THR A 176 16.21 -23.52 -19.96
C THR A 176 14.92 -23.74 -20.75
N GLU A 177 13.87 -22.94 -20.54
CA GLU A 177 12.72 -22.94 -21.45
C GLU A 177 12.70 -21.61 -22.17
N SER A 178 13.10 -21.67 -23.44
CA SER A 178 12.92 -20.63 -24.44
C SER A 178 11.43 -20.38 -24.68
N ARG A 179 10.70 -19.90 -23.66
CA ARG A 179 9.52 -19.08 -23.85
C ARG A 179 10.06 -17.76 -24.34
N THR A 180 9.99 -17.58 -25.65
CA THR A 180 10.33 -16.33 -26.32
C THR A 180 9.72 -15.19 -25.51
N MET A 181 10.53 -14.24 -25.04
CA MET A 181 10.10 -13.15 -24.16
C MET A 181 8.96 -12.28 -24.72
N GLY A 182 8.62 -12.43 -26.01
CA GLY A 182 7.41 -11.87 -26.62
C GLY A 182 6.08 -12.53 -26.21
N GLU A 183 6.09 -13.74 -25.64
CA GLU A 183 4.87 -14.41 -25.13
C GLU A 183 4.54 -14.01 -23.68
N MET A 184 5.48 -13.37 -22.97
CA MET A 184 5.20 -12.74 -21.67
C MET A 184 4.24 -11.53 -21.80
N GLY A 185 4.11 -10.99 -23.02
CA GLY A 185 3.17 -9.93 -23.36
C GLY A 185 1.70 -10.39 -23.43
N SER A 186 1.39 -11.69 -23.37
CA SER A 186 0.01 -12.18 -23.54
C SER A 186 -0.61 -12.91 -22.35
N ILE A 187 0.10 -13.13 -21.23
CA ILE A 187 -0.40 -14.02 -20.16
C ILE A 187 -0.01 -13.56 -18.75
N PHE A 188 -0.38 -12.35 -18.36
CA PHE A 188 -0.69 -12.11 -16.96
C PHE A 188 -2.18 -11.79 -16.86
N GLY A 189 -2.95 -12.76 -16.35
CA GLY A 189 -4.35 -12.54 -16.04
C GLY A 189 -4.49 -11.60 -14.84
N GLU A 190 -5.72 -11.15 -14.54
CA GLU A 190 -6.01 -10.33 -13.36
C GLU A 190 -5.49 -10.98 -12.06
N THR A 191 -5.57 -12.32 -11.98
CA THR A 191 -5.08 -13.13 -10.85
C THR A 191 -3.58 -12.98 -10.63
N ASP A 192 -2.78 -12.86 -11.69
CA ASP A 192 -1.32 -12.80 -11.57
C ASP A 192 -0.84 -11.43 -11.08
N LEU A 193 -1.57 -10.37 -11.43
CA LEU A 193 -1.31 -9.03 -10.92
C LEU A 193 -1.65 -8.92 -9.43
N GLU A 194 -2.69 -9.62 -8.98
CA GLU A 194 -3.00 -9.73 -7.55
C GLU A 194 -1.93 -10.53 -6.79
N LEU A 195 -1.41 -11.63 -7.36
CA LEU A 195 -0.25 -12.35 -6.81
C LEU A 195 0.99 -11.45 -6.73
N MET A 196 1.30 -10.71 -7.79
CA MET A 196 2.42 -9.77 -7.82
C MET A 196 2.26 -8.72 -6.73
N LYS A 197 1.11 -8.07 -6.65
CA LYS A 197 0.79 -7.11 -5.57
C LYS A 197 1.04 -7.71 -4.20
N ASN A 198 0.60 -8.96 -4.01
CA ASN A 198 0.77 -9.64 -2.74
C ASN A 198 2.22 -10.00 -2.43
N SER A 199 3.01 -10.42 -3.41
CA SER A 199 4.43 -10.67 -3.24
C SER A 199 5.20 -9.38 -2.89
N LEU A 200 4.94 -8.30 -3.64
CA LEU A 200 5.61 -7.00 -3.45
C LEU A 200 5.33 -6.42 -2.07
N LYS A 201 4.06 -6.38 -1.65
CA LYS A 201 3.71 -5.89 -0.31
C LYS A 201 4.28 -6.80 0.79
N LYS A 202 4.49 -8.11 0.54
CA LYS A 202 5.12 -9.00 1.52
C LYS A 202 6.57 -8.60 1.72
N ALA A 203 7.33 -8.46 0.65
CA ALA A 203 8.73 -8.05 0.70
C ALA A 203 8.90 -6.66 1.35
N TRP A 204 8.01 -5.72 1.01
CA TRP A 204 7.96 -4.40 1.65
C TRP A 204 7.71 -4.48 3.17
N LEU A 205 6.78 -5.32 3.62
CA LEU A 205 6.45 -5.44 5.04
C LEU A 205 7.61 -6.05 5.85
N GLU A 206 8.28 -7.05 5.27
CA GLU A 206 9.48 -7.68 5.86
C GLU A 206 10.64 -6.68 5.97
N ASP A 207 10.95 -5.94 4.90
CA ASP A 207 12.01 -4.92 4.92
C ASP A 207 11.67 -3.75 5.86
N PHE A 208 10.41 -3.31 5.88
CA PHE A 208 10.00 -2.21 6.77
C PHE A 208 10.08 -2.61 8.24
N TYR A 209 9.73 -3.86 8.58
CA TYR A 209 9.89 -4.39 9.94
C TYR A 209 11.36 -4.50 10.34
N GLU A 210 12.23 -4.97 9.44
CA GLU A 210 13.67 -5.05 9.69
C GLU A 210 14.27 -3.64 9.88
N PHE A 211 13.86 -2.67 9.06
CA PHE A 211 14.25 -1.28 9.21
C PHE A 211 13.84 -0.71 10.58
N CYS A 212 12.58 -0.87 10.98
CA CYS A 212 12.11 -0.39 12.28
C CYS A 212 12.83 -1.07 13.46
N SER A 213 13.13 -2.37 13.32
CA SER A 213 13.89 -3.14 14.32
C SER A 213 15.32 -2.63 14.46
N LYS A 214 15.96 -2.20 13.36
CA LYS A 214 17.29 -1.59 13.36
C LYS A 214 17.33 -0.21 14.03
N LEU A 215 16.25 0.58 13.93
CA LEU A 215 16.15 1.86 14.63
C LEU A 215 16.11 1.67 16.16
N GLY A 216 15.47 0.59 16.62
CA GLY A 216 15.37 0.26 18.04
C GLY A 216 14.46 1.20 18.83
N GLY A 217 14.56 1.11 20.15
CA GLY A 217 13.88 1.99 21.10
C GLY A 217 12.35 2.01 20.96
N THR A 218 11.75 3.16 21.25
CA THR A 218 10.28 3.31 21.27
C THR A 218 9.67 3.07 19.88
N THR A 219 10.37 3.49 18.82
CA THR A 219 9.95 3.31 17.43
C THR A 219 9.81 1.83 17.08
N SER A 220 10.80 1.01 17.44
CA SER A 220 10.76 -0.43 17.18
C SER A 220 9.63 -1.14 17.93
N GLU A 221 9.33 -0.73 19.17
CA GLU A 221 8.28 -1.36 19.97
C GLU A 221 6.89 -1.05 19.40
N VAL A 222 6.60 0.24 19.18
CA VAL A 222 5.28 0.67 18.69
C VAL A 222 5.07 0.25 17.25
N MET A 223 6.02 0.55 16.36
CA MET A 223 5.87 0.21 14.94
C MET A 223 5.99 -1.30 14.72
N GLY A 224 6.81 -1.99 15.52
CA GLY A 224 6.90 -3.45 15.47
C GLY A 224 5.57 -4.12 15.79
N HIS A 225 4.81 -3.60 16.76
CA HIS A 225 3.45 -4.08 17.04
C HIS A 225 2.52 -3.81 15.84
N ILE A 226 2.50 -2.58 15.31
CA ILE A 226 1.64 -2.19 14.18
C ILE A 226 1.91 -3.08 12.96
N LEU A 227 3.18 -3.28 12.59
CA LEU A 227 3.56 -4.09 11.43
C LEU A 227 3.27 -5.58 11.61
N LYS A 228 3.39 -6.12 12.84
CA LYS A 228 2.98 -7.49 13.14
C LYS A 228 1.48 -7.68 12.97
N THR A 229 0.69 -6.75 13.50
CA THR A 229 -0.77 -6.78 13.32
C THR A 229 -1.17 -6.65 11.86
N GLU A 230 -0.52 -5.75 11.10
CA GLU A 230 -0.76 -5.60 9.66
C GLU A 230 -0.40 -6.88 8.89
N SER A 231 0.69 -7.56 9.28
CA SER A 231 1.06 -8.85 8.71
C SER A 231 -0.01 -9.92 8.94
N ASP A 232 -0.54 -10.00 10.17
CA ASP A 232 -1.58 -10.96 10.51
C ASP A 232 -2.86 -10.68 9.71
N PHE A 233 -3.29 -9.42 9.60
CA PHE A 233 -4.42 -9.04 8.75
C PHE A 233 -4.19 -9.43 7.29
N ARG A 234 -2.96 -9.27 6.80
CA ARG A 234 -2.60 -9.62 5.44
C ARG A 234 -2.64 -11.12 5.18
N VAL A 235 -2.13 -11.93 6.11
CA VAL A 235 -2.23 -13.39 6.04
C VAL A 235 -3.70 -13.81 5.95
N LEU A 236 -4.56 -13.20 6.75
CA LEU A 236 -6.00 -13.47 6.74
C LEU A 236 -6.66 -13.02 5.43
N LEU A 237 -6.37 -11.81 4.95
CA LEU A 237 -6.91 -11.27 3.71
C LEU A 237 -6.56 -12.15 2.50
N VAL A 238 -5.27 -12.50 2.36
CA VAL A 238 -4.80 -13.39 1.28
C VAL A 238 -5.47 -14.76 1.39
N THR A 239 -5.57 -15.31 2.61
CA THR A 239 -6.22 -16.61 2.81
C THR A 239 -7.68 -16.56 2.38
N LEU A 240 -8.47 -15.61 2.90
CA LEU A 240 -9.90 -15.50 2.61
C LEU A 240 -10.18 -15.22 1.13
N ASN A 241 -9.42 -14.32 0.50
CA ASN A 241 -9.56 -14.04 -0.93
C ASN A 241 -9.17 -15.26 -1.78
N SER A 242 -8.19 -16.05 -1.34
CA SER A 242 -7.76 -17.27 -2.04
C SER A 242 -8.73 -18.45 -1.90
N LEU A 243 -9.61 -18.47 -0.88
CA LEU A 243 -10.53 -19.60 -0.65
C LEU A 243 -11.50 -19.81 -1.82
N ASN A 244 -11.87 -18.73 -2.52
CA ASN A 244 -12.79 -18.76 -3.65
C ASN A 244 -12.07 -18.82 -5.01
N THR A 245 -10.74 -18.94 -5.03
CA THR A 245 -9.94 -19.03 -6.26
C THR A 245 -9.22 -20.36 -6.36
N ASN A 246 -8.56 -20.63 -7.50
CA ASN A 246 -7.80 -21.86 -7.71
C ASN A 246 -6.68 -22.06 -6.66
N LEU A 247 -6.21 -20.97 -6.03
CA LEU A 247 -5.21 -20.96 -4.96
C LEU A 247 -5.71 -21.58 -3.63
N GLY A 248 -7.03 -21.75 -3.47
CA GLY A 248 -7.63 -22.47 -2.34
C GLY A 248 -7.57 -24.00 -2.48
N THR A 249 -7.21 -24.50 -3.67
CA THR A 249 -7.14 -25.94 -3.94
C THR A 249 -5.88 -26.54 -3.31
N THR A 250 -5.97 -27.77 -2.79
CA THR A 250 -4.86 -28.51 -2.15
C THR A 250 -3.56 -28.52 -2.98
N GLN A 251 -3.68 -28.45 -4.31
CA GLN A 251 -2.55 -28.44 -5.26
C GLN A 251 -1.75 -27.13 -5.29
N GLN A 252 -2.37 -25.98 -4.99
CA GLN A 252 -1.77 -24.64 -5.09
C GLN A 252 -1.57 -23.94 -3.74
N LEU A 253 -1.70 -24.69 -2.63
CA LEU A 253 -1.41 -24.20 -1.30
C LEU A 253 0.03 -23.68 -1.18
N GLN A 254 0.99 -24.26 -1.91
CA GLN A 254 2.39 -23.80 -1.88
C GLN A 254 2.54 -22.38 -2.44
N ASP A 255 1.86 -22.07 -3.54
CA ASP A 255 1.86 -20.73 -4.15
C ASP A 255 1.21 -19.70 -3.23
N ARG A 256 0.09 -20.07 -2.58
CA ARG A 256 -0.54 -19.25 -1.54
C ARG A 256 0.40 -19.00 -0.36
N ASN A 257 1.06 -20.05 0.13
CA ASN A 257 1.92 -19.97 1.30
C ASN A 257 3.17 -19.12 1.04
N ALA A 258 3.63 -19.01 -0.21
CA ALA A 258 4.73 -18.13 -0.60
C ALA A 258 4.39 -16.64 -0.43
N LEU A 259 3.10 -16.27 -0.45
CA LEU A 259 2.62 -14.90 -0.29
C LEU A 259 2.52 -14.45 1.18
N TYR A 260 2.60 -15.37 2.13
CA TYR A 260 2.52 -15.02 3.56
C TYR A 260 3.82 -14.37 4.03
N PRO A 261 3.74 -13.19 4.69
CA PRO A 261 4.91 -12.61 5.34
C PRO A 261 5.42 -13.50 6.47
N SER A 262 6.72 -13.43 6.71
CA SER A 262 7.43 -14.21 7.74
C SER A 262 7.50 -13.46 9.07
N LEU A 263 6.46 -12.67 9.38
CA LEU A 263 6.34 -11.84 10.58
C LEU A 263 4.87 -11.77 11.03
N GLY A 264 4.62 -11.36 12.27
CA GLY A 264 3.28 -11.31 12.86
C GLY A 264 3.18 -12.05 14.19
N TYR A 265 2.05 -11.97 14.86
CA TYR A 265 1.75 -12.79 16.05
C TYR A 265 1.30 -14.20 15.67
N LEU A 266 0.77 -14.37 14.45
CA LEU A 266 0.40 -15.67 13.92
C LEU A 266 1.65 -16.46 13.46
N TYR A 267 2.77 -15.80 13.17
CA TYR A 267 3.98 -16.49 12.74
C TYR A 267 4.79 -17.02 13.94
N PRO A 268 5.30 -18.27 13.92
CA PRO A 268 5.16 -19.28 12.86
C PRO A 268 3.95 -20.22 13.03
N GLU A 269 3.49 -20.48 14.25
CA GLU A 269 2.57 -21.57 14.54
C GLU A 269 1.15 -21.36 13.99
N GLY A 270 0.62 -20.14 14.09
CA GLY A 270 -0.69 -19.77 13.55
C GLY A 270 -0.69 -19.78 12.03
N THR A 271 0.38 -19.25 11.41
CA THR A 271 0.57 -19.30 9.97
C THR A 271 0.60 -20.74 9.47
N ASP A 272 1.30 -21.66 10.14
CA ASP A 272 1.33 -23.08 9.76
C ASP A 272 -0.02 -23.79 9.85
N ARG A 273 -0.90 -23.37 10.78
CA ARG A 273 -2.29 -23.85 10.83
C ARG A 273 -3.11 -23.26 9.69
N ILE A 274 -2.97 -21.97 9.41
CA ILE A 274 -3.66 -21.27 8.31
C ILE A 274 -3.25 -21.84 6.95
N ARG A 275 -1.98 -22.20 6.77
CA ARG A 275 -1.45 -22.85 5.55
C ARG A 275 -2.20 -24.14 5.18
N LYS A 276 -2.79 -24.82 6.17
CA LYS A 276 -3.56 -26.07 5.99
C LYS A 276 -5.07 -25.82 5.84
N ALA A 277 -5.53 -24.59 6.04
CA ALA A 277 -6.93 -24.23 5.95
C ALA A 277 -7.39 -24.12 4.48
N TRP A 278 -8.56 -24.68 4.20
CA TRP A 278 -9.16 -24.79 2.86
C TRP A 278 -10.62 -24.30 2.82
N ASN A 279 -11.19 -23.91 3.96
CA ASN A 279 -12.51 -23.29 4.07
C ASN A 279 -12.58 -22.35 5.30
N GLU A 280 -13.61 -21.51 5.37
CA GLU A 280 -13.79 -20.54 6.46
C GLU A 280 -13.80 -21.19 7.86
N THR A 281 -14.41 -22.36 8.01
CA THR A 281 -14.46 -23.09 9.28
C THR A 281 -13.07 -23.47 9.76
N THR A 282 -12.22 -23.99 8.87
CA THR A 282 -10.83 -24.36 9.18
C THR A 282 -9.95 -23.15 9.44
N VAL A 283 -10.20 -22.02 8.75
CA VAL A 283 -9.52 -20.74 9.04
C VAL A 283 -9.90 -20.26 10.45
N LYS A 284 -11.18 -20.30 10.82
CA LYS A 284 -11.64 -19.92 12.16
C LYS A 284 -11.01 -20.79 13.25
N GLN A 285 -10.97 -22.11 13.06
CA GLN A 285 -10.32 -23.03 13.99
C GLN A 285 -8.80 -22.80 14.10
N ALA A 286 -8.15 -22.37 13.02
CA ALA A 286 -6.73 -22.05 13.04
C ALA A 286 -6.41 -20.78 13.86
N ILE A 287 -7.35 -19.82 13.91
CA ILE A 287 -7.19 -18.51 14.58
C ILE A 287 -7.70 -18.54 16.03
N GLU A 288 -8.66 -19.41 16.37
CA GLU A 288 -9.25 -19.52 17.70
C GLU A 288 -8.25 -19.55 18.87
N PRO A 289 -7.07 -20.22 18.78
CA PRO A 289 -6.06 -20.21 19.84
C PRO A 289 -5.34 -18.86 20.02
N PHE A 290 -5.44 -17.95 19.05
CA PHE A 290 -4.73 -16.68 18.98
C PHE A 290 -5.66 -15.48 19.18
N GLY A 291 -6.95 -15.71 19.47
CA GLY A 291 -7.89 -14.65 19.83
C GLY A 291 -7.55 -14.08 21.20
N VAL A 292 -7.13 -12.81 21.24
CA VAL A 292 -7.08 -11.97 22.44
C VAL A 292 -8.34 -11.11 22.49
#